data_AF-A0A3D6CZ13-F1
#
_entry.id   AF-A0A3D6CZ13-F1
#
_cell.length_a   1.000
_cell.length_b   1.000
_cell.length_c   1.000
_cell.angle_alpha   90.00
_cell.angle_beta   90.00
_cell.angle_gamma   90.00
#
_symmetry.space_group_name_H-M   'P 1'
#
loop_
_entity.id
_entity.type
_entity.pdbx_description
1 polymer ?
#
loop_
_entity_poly.entity_id
_entity_poly.type
_entity_poly.pdbx_seq_one_letter_code
_entity_poly.pdbx_strand_id
1 'polypeptide(L)'
;MGKTLFLLDGMALLYRAHFAFISNPIRSSKGVNTSAVYGFLNVLLDLKENRKPTHLAVALDTSAPTERHKIFPAYKAQREAMPEELALAIPEIHRLCKAMDIPLISMDGFEADDIIGTLARAAETKGFTIYMVTPDKDFSQLVTPKTFLFKPG
;
A
#
# COMPACT_ATOMS: atom_id res chain seq x y z
N MET A 1 -12.61 -23.50 -2.05
CA MET A 1 -11.73 -22.42 -2.55
C MET A 1 -10.71 -22.10 -1.45
N GLY A 2 -9.42 -22.04 -1.75
CA GLY A 2 -8.39 -21.74 -0.74
C GLY A 2 -8.46 -20.28 -0.29
N LYS A 3 -8.00 -19.97 0.93
CA LYS A 3 -7.97 -18.59 1.45
C LYS A 3 -6.82 -17.81 0.79
N THR A 4 -7.15 -16.81 -0.01
CA THR A 4 -6.20 -15.88 -0.64
C THR A 4 -6.29 -14.50 0.00
N LEU A 5 -5.15 -13.98 0.45
CA LEU A 5 -5.02 -12.67 1.09
C LEU A 5 -4.12 -11.76 0.27
N PHE A 6 -4.60 -10.56 -0.05
CA PHE A 6 -3.80 -9.51 -0.68
C PHE A 6 -3.51 -8.41 0.34
N LEU A 7 -2.22 -8.10 0.53
CA LEU A 7 -1.74 -7.07 1.44
C LEU A 7 -1.08 -5.98 0.60
N LEU A 8 -1.67 -4.79 0.59
CA LEU A 8 -1.24 -3.69 -0.27
C LEU A 8 -0.36 -2.71 0.49
N ASP A 9 0.80 -2.41 -0.09
CA ASP A 9 1.65 -1.29 0.31
C ASP A 9 1.04 0.00 -0.27
N GLY A 10 0.28 0.72 0.57
CA GLY A 10 -0.53 1.83 0.10
C GLY A 10 0.31 3.01 -0.39
N MET A 11 1.41 3.32 0.30
CA MET A 11 2.29 4.43 -0.10
C MET A 11 2.99 4.12 -1.41
N ALA A 12 3.52 2.91 -1.60
CA ALA A 12 4.16 2.56 -2.87
C ALA A 12 3.20 2.63 -4.07
N LEU A 13 1.94 2.22 -3.88
CA LEU A 13 0.92 2.32 -4.92
C LEU A 13 0.52 3.76 -5.22
N LEU A 14 0.40 4.61 -4.19
CA LEU A 14 0.12 6.03 -4.33
C LEU A 14 1.22 6.75 -5.11
N TYR A 15 2.50 6.57 -4.72
CA TYR A 15 3.64 7.15 -5.41
C TYR A 15 3.70 6.69 -6.88
N ARG A 16 3.49 5.40 -7.12
CA ARG A 16 3.44 4.86 -8.48
C ARG A 16 2.35 5.53 -9.31
N ALA A 17 1.14 5.65 -8.76
CA ALA A 17 0.02 6.29 -9.46
C ALA A 17 0.30 7.77 -9.74
N HIS A 18 0.84 8.50 -8.78
CA HIS A 18 1.20 9.91 -8.96
C HIS A 18 2.17 10.10 -10.12
N PHE A 19 3.28 9.34 -10.15
CA PHE A 19 4.27 9.46 -11.22
C PHE A 19 3.80 8.94 -12.57
N ALA A 20 2.91 7.95 -12.61
CA ALA A 20 2.32 7.45 -13.85
C ALA A 20 1.49 8.53 -14.59
N PHE A 21 0.90 9.47 -13.85
CA PHE A 21 0.04 10.54 -14.40
C PHE A 21 0.67 11.94 -14.27
N ILE A 22 1.95 12.06 -13.91
CA ILE A 22 2.56 13.37 -13.66
C ILE A 22 2.54 14.28 -14.90
N SER A 23 2.75 13.70 -16.09
CA SER A 23 2.73 14.42 -17.37
C SER A 23 1.32 14.72 -17.87
N ASN A 24 0.30 14.00 -17.39
CA ASN A 24 -1.10 14.23 -17.75
C ASN A 24 -2.01 13.99 -16.54
N PRO A 25 -2.07 14.96 -15.60
CA PRO A 25 -2.78 14.78 -14.35
C PRO A 25 -4.29 14.69 -14.55
N ILE A 26 -4.92 13.75 -13.87
CA ILE A 26 -6.38 13.64 -13.81
C ILE A 26 -6.88 14.61 -12.76
N ARG A 27 -7.80 15.50 -13.14
CA ARG A 27 -8.37 16.51 -12.25
C ARG A 27 -9.88 16.38 -12.17
N SER A 28 -10.43 16.62 -10.99
CA SER A 28 -11.88 16.77 -10.79
C SER A 28 -12.40 18.06 -11.44
N SER A 29 -13.72 18.21 -11.53
CA SER A 29 -14.37 19.44 -12.00
C SER A 29 -14.03 20.70 -11.17
N LYS A 30 -13.52 20.52 -9.95
CA LYS A 30 -13.04 21.59 -9.07
C LYS A 30 -11.53 21.86 -9.21
N GLY A 31 -10.85 21.23 -10.17
CA GLY A 31 -9.42 21.39 -10.43
C GLY A 31 -8.48 20.59 -9.52
N VAL A 32 -9.01 19.90 -8.51
CA VAL A 32 -8.23 19.05 -7.59
C VAL A 32 -7.63 17.87 -8.34
N ASN A 33 -6.33 17.64 -8.18
CA ASN A 33 -5.63 16.49 -8.75
C ASN A 33 -6.08 15.20 -8.06
N THR A 34 -6.59 14.24 -8.84
CA THR A 34 -7.08 12.94 -8.38
C THR A 34 -6.29 11.78 -8.95
N SER A 35 -5.15 12.04 -9.62
CA SER A 35 -4.32 11.01 -10.27
C SER A 35 -3.95 9.85 -9.34
N ALA A 36 -3.46 10.16 -8.14
CA ALA A 36 -3.01 9.14 -7.19
C ALA A 36 -4.17 8.27 -6.70
N VAL A 37 -5.30 8.90 -6.35
CA VAL A 37 -6.53 8.21 -5.92
C VAL A 37 -7.10 7.35 -7.06
N TYR A 38 -7.11 7.87 -8.28
CA TYR A 38 -7.59 7.16 -9.47
C TYR A 38 -6.75 5.91 -9.77
N GLY A 39 -5.43 6.04 -9.80
CA GLY A 39 -4.55 4.90 -10.03
C GLY A 39 -4.65 3.86 -8.92
N PHE A 40 -4.77 4.29 -7.66
CA PHE A 40 -4.98 3.40 -6.53
C PHE A 40 -6.32 2.63 -6.62
N LEU A 41 -7.41 3.33 -6.95
CA LEU A 41 -8.72 2.72 -7.18
C LEU A 41 -8.66 1.65 -8.28
N ASN A 42 -8.01 1.93 -9.41
CA ASN A 42 -7.89 0.96 -10.49
C ASN A 42 -7.19 -0.33 -10.06
N VAL A 43 -6.15 -0.24 -9.22
CA VAL A 43 -5.51 -1.42 -8.64
C VAL A 43 -6.49 -2.20 -7.75
N LEU A 44 -7.26 -1.52 -6.90
CA LEU A 44 -8.26 -2.18 -6.06
C LEU A 44 -9.35 -2.88 -6.89
N LEU A 45 -9.83 -2.23 -7.95
CA LEU A 45 -10.83 -2.81 -8.86
C LEU A 45 -10.29 -4.04 -9.58
N ASP A 46 -9.09 -3.95 -10.18
CA ASP A 46 -8.44 -5.09 -10.84
C ASP A 46 -8.29 -6.29 -9.89
N LEU A 47 -7.84 -6.05 -8.65
CA LEU A 47 -7.73 -7.11 -7.66
C LEU A 47 -9.10 -7.74 -7.36
N LYS A 48 -10.15 -6.93 -7.12
CA LYS A 48 -11.48 -7.44 -6.81
C LYS A 48 -12.10 -8.21 -7.98
N GLU A 49 -11.96 -7.72 -9.21
CA GLU A 49 -12.60 -8.29 -10.40
C GLU A 49 -11.83 -9.49 -10.97
N ASN A 50 -10.52 -9.35 -11.14
CA ASN A 50 -9.68 -10.31 -11.87
C ASN A 50 -8.92 -11.27 -10.97
N ARG A 51 -8.61 -10.89 -9.72
CA ARG A 51 -7.93 -11.78 -8.76
C ARG A 51 -8.88 -12.44 -7.77
N LYS A 52 -10.06 -11.85 -7.54
CA LYS A 52 -11.13 -12.36 -6.66
C LYS A 52 -10.58 -12.86 -5.32
N PRO A 53 -9.86 -12.02 -4.57
CA PRO A 53 -9.27 -12.41 -3.31
C PRO A 53 -10.36 -12.73 -2.29
N THR A 54 -10.08 -13.66 -1.37
CA THR A 54 -10.97 -13.88 -0.24
C THR A 54 -10.85 -12.79 0.83
N HIS A 55 -9.66 -12.18 0.93
CA HIS A 55 -9.34 -11.13 1.90
C HIS A 55 -8.42 -10.11 1.26
N LEU A 56 -8.59 -8.83 1.60
CA LEU A 56 -7.78 -7.73 1.11
C LEU A 56 -7.61 -6.69 2.22
N ALA A 57 -6.40 -6.16 2.38
CA ALA A 57 -6.11 -5.07 3.32
C ALA A 57 -5.03 -4.15 2.76
N VAL A 58 -5.06 -2.88 3.16
CA VAL A 58 -4.09 -1.85 2.81
C VAL A 58 -3.30 -1.47 4.06
N ALA A 59 -1.98 -1.36 3.95
CA ALA A 59 -1.13 -0.78 4.99
C ALA A 59 -0.64 0.61 4.56
N LEU A 60 -0.61 1.56 5.50
CA LEU A 60 -0.01 2.88 5.32
C LEU A 60 0.98 3.18 6.44
N ASP A 61 2.03 3.91 6.09
CA ASP A 61 2.92 4.53 7.06
C ASP A 61 2.22 5.64 7.84
N THR A 62 2.71 5.88 9.06
CA THR A 62 2.34 7.05 9.85
C THR A 62 3.45 8.09 9.79
N SER A 63 3.18 9.32 10.24
CA SER A 63 4.23 10.34 10.42
C SER A 63 5.07 10.11 11.68
N ALA A 64 4.69 9.14 12.53
CA ALA A 64 5.39 8.85 13.76
C ALA A 64 6.76 8.20 13.49
N PRO A 65 7.84 8.61 14.18
CA PRO A 65 9.14 7.97 14.03
C PRO A 65 9.08 6.52 14.52
N THR A 66 9.74 5.62 13.78
CA THR A 66 9.90 4.21 14.15
C THR A 66 11.15 3.99 15.00
N GLU A 67 11.30 2.79 15.57
CA GLU A 67 12.52 2.39 16.29
C GLU A 67 13.79 2.54 15.43
N ARG A 68 13.68 2.36 14.11
CA ARG A 68 14.81 2.57 13.18
C ARG A 68 15.36 3.99 13.25
N HIS A 69 14.49 4.99 13.44
CA HIS A 69 14.90 6.40 13.59
C HIS A 69 15.59 6.67 14.93
N LYS A 70 15.23 5.91 15.99
CA LYS A 70 15.89 6.01 17.31
C LYS A 70 17.29 5.40 17.28
N ILE A 71 17.43 4.24 16.65
CA ILE A 71 18.71 3.52 16.55
C ILE A 71 19.65 4.22 15.56
N PHE A 72 19.11 4.74 14.46
CA PHE A 72 19.88 5.43 13.43
C PHE A 72 19.16 6.71 12.98
N PRO A 73 19.50 7.89 13.54
CA PRO A 73 18.83 9.15 13.23
C PRO A 73 18.90 9.58 11.76
N ALA A 74 19.91 9.12 11.00
CA ALA A 74 20.04 9.39 9.57
C ALA A 74 19.25 8.41 8.69
N TYR A 75 18.48 7.50 9.28
CA TYR A 75 17.60 6.60 8.54
C TYR A 75 16.60 7.39 7.68
N LYS A 76 16.60 7.12 6.37
CA LYS A 76 15.77 7.81 5.36
C LYS A 76 15.96 9.35 5.28
N ALA A 77 16.99 9.92 5.90
CA ALA A 77 17.20 11.37 5.90
C ALA A 77 17.41 11.97 4.50
N GLN A 78 17.92 11.17 3.56
CA GLN A 78 18.12 11.56 2.16
C GLN A 78 16.86 11.40 1.27
N ARG A 79 15.72 10.92 1.81
CA ARG A 79 14.48 10.84 1.03
C ARG A 79 13.93 12.23 0.80
N GLU A 80 13.46 12.47 -0.41
CA GLU A 80 12.74 13.70 -0.74
C GLU A 80 11.45 13.80 0.07
N ALA A 81 11.05 15.03 0.38
CA ALA A 81 9.77 15.29 1.02
C ALA A 81 8.62 14.76 0.15
N MET A 82 7.57 14.26 0.79
CA MET A 82 6.38 13.82 0.09
C MET A 82 5.78 14.99 -0.71
N PRO A 83 5.48 14.80 -2.01
CA PRO A 83 4.77 15.79 -2.80
C PRO A 83 3.43 16.20 -2.15
N GLU A 84 3.10 17.49 -2.17
CA GLU A 84 1.88 18.03 -1.57
C GLU A 84 0.61 17.34 -2.11
N GLU A 85 0.57 17.08 -3.43
CA GLU A 85 -0.55 16.39 -4.06
C GLU A 85 -0.76 14.97 -3.52
N LEU A 86 0.32 14.27 -3.12
CA LEU A 86 0.23 12.96 -2.49
C LEU A 86 -0.27 13.08 -1.05
N ALA A 87 0.20 14.07 -0.31
CA ALA A 87 -0.30 14.35 1.04
C ALA A 87 -1.82 14.60 1.04
N LEU A 88 -2.32 15.36 0.06
CA LEU A 88 -3.75 15.64 -0.14
C LEU A 88 -4.56 14.40 -0.57
N ALA A 89 -3.91 13.40 -1.18
CA ALA A 89 -4.57 12.17 -1.58
C ALA A 89 -4.80 11.19 -0.41
N ILE A 90 -3.96 11.23 0.64
CA ILE A 90 -4.04 10.30 1.77
C ILE A 90 -5.44 10.29 2.42
N PRO A 91 -6.04 11.44 2.82
CA PRO A 91 -7.39 11.44 3.39
C PRO A 91 -8.45 10.83 2.46
N GLU A 92 -8.30 11.02 1.15
CA GLU A 92 -9.21 10.45 0.16
C GLU A 92 -9.01 8.93 0.01
N ILE A 93 -7.80 8.40 0.20
CA ILE A 93 -7.58 6.95 0.32
C ILE A 93 -8.27 6.35 1.53
N HIS A 94 -8.23 7.02 2.68
CA HIS A 94 -8.98 6.57 3.86
C HIS A 94 -10.48 6.50 3.58
N ARG A 95 -11.03 7.54 2.92
CA ARG A 95 -12.45 7.57 2.54
C ARG A 95 -12.79 6.48 1.52
N LEU A 96 -11.92 6.27 0.54
CA LEU A 96 -12.10 5.26 -0.49
C LEU A 96 -12.10 3.85 0.09
N CYS A 97 -11.08 3.49 0.88
CA CYS A 97 -11.00 2.17 1.51
C CYS A 97 -12.21 1.91 2.40
N LYS A 98 -12.64 2.91 3.19
CA LYS A 98 -13.86 2.83 3.99
C LYS A 98 -15.12 2.60 3.13
N ALA A 99 -15.27 3.30 2.01
CA ALA A 99 -16.40 3.14 1.11
C ALA A 99 -16.43 1.77 0.41
N MET A 100 -15.25 1.17 0.19
CA MET A 100 -15.11 -0.14 -0.45
C MET A 100 -15.14 -1.33 0.53
N ASP A 101 -15.33 -1.06 1.83
CA ASP A 101 -15.23 -2.01 2.94
C ASP A 101 -13.88 -2.75 2.96
N ILE A 102 -12.80 -1.99 2.76
CA ILE A 102 -11.42 -2.49 2.76
C ILE A 102 -10.73 -2.00 4.04
N PRO A 103 -10.25 -2.90 4.91
CA PRO A 103 -9.42 -2.53 6.05
C PRO A 103 -8.18 -1.77 5.60
N LEU A 104 -7.99 -0.58 6.15
CA LEU A 104 -6.77 0.21 6.06
C LEU A 104 -6.13 0.23 7.45
N ILE A 105 -4.90 -0.26 7.52
CA ILE A 105 -4.16 -0.50 8.75
C ILE A 105 -2.97 0.45 8.78
N SER A 106 -2.81 1.15 9.89
CA SER A 106 -1.65 1.99 10.18
C SER A 106 -1.39 1.93 11.68
N MET A 107 -0.13 2.02 12.09
CA MET A 107 0.25 1.90 13.50
C MET A 107 1.49 2.74 13.78
N ASP A 108 1.41 3.62 14.77
CA ASP A 108 2.55 4.45 15.18
C ASP A 108 3.73 3.57 15.61
N GLY A 109 4.93 3.98 15.22
CA GLY A 109 6.17 3.27 15.54
C GLY A 109 6.53 2.14 14.56
N PHE A 110 5.64 1.81 13.60
CA PHE A 110 5.85 0.78 12.59
C PHE A 110 5.60 1.32 11.17
N GLU A 111 6.34 0.78 10.22
CA GLU A 111 6.17 1.09 8.80
C GLU A 111 5.17 0.12 8.14
N ALA A 112 4.70 0.47 6.94
CA ALA A 112 3.78 -0.39 6.20
C ALA A 112 4.36 -1.78 5.90
N ASP A 113 5.67 -1.88 5.69
CA ASP A 113 6.39 -3.15 5.48
C ASP A 113 6.39 -4.04 6.73
N ASP A 114 6.56 -3.47 7.93
CA ASP A 114 6.48 -4.16 9.21
C ASP A 114 5.08 -4.75 9.42
N ILE A 115 4.04 -3.96 9.13
CA ILE A 115 2.64 -4.37 9.22
C ILE A 115 2.36 -5.52 8.25
N ILE A 116 2.72 -5.36 6.97
CA ILE A 116 2.48 -6.37 5.94
C ILE A 116 3.26 -7.64 6.27
N GLY A 117 4.53 -7.54 6.65
CA GLY A 117 5.35 -8.69 7.00
C GLY A 117 4.79 -9.48 8.19
N THR A 118 4.33 -8.77 9.23
CA THR A 118 3.70 -9.38 10.39
C THR A 118 2.41 -10.12 10.00
N LEU A 119 1.54 -9.47 9.22
CA LEU A 119 0.29 -10.06 8.76
C LEU A 119 0.50 -11.24 7.81
N ALA A 120 1.48 -11.17 6.91
CA ALA A 120 1.81 -12.24 5.99
C ALA A 120 2.23 -13.50 6.74
N ARG A 121 3.14 -13.38 7.71
CA ARG A 121 3.59 -14.51 8.54
C ARG A 121 2.44 -15.10 9.37
N ALA A 122 1.64 -14.24 10.00
CA ALA A 122 0.50 -14.70 10.78
C ALA A 122 -0.54 -15.42 9.90
N ALA A 123 -0.83 -14.92 8.70
CA ALA A 123 -1.79 -15.52 7.79
C ALA A 123 -1.28 -16.85 7.19
N GLU A 124 0.03 -16.96 6.92
CA GLU A 124 0.65 -18.18 6.42
C GLU A 124 0.41 -19.36 7.39
N THR A 125 0.59 -19.14 8.70
CA THR A 125 0.30 -20.17 9.73
C THR A 125 -1.17 -20.61 9.76
N LYS A 126 -2.08 -19.78 9.22
CA LYS A 126 -3.51 -20.05 9.12
C LYS A 126 -3.91 -20.65 7.76
N GLY A 127 -2.93 -21.05 6.94
CA GLY A 127 -3.13 -21.73 5.67
C GLY A 127 -3.53 -20.80 4.52
N PHE A 128 -3.24 -19.50 4.61
CA PHE A 128 -3.49 -18.57 3.52
C PHE A 128 -2.41 -18.67 2.43
N THR A 129 -2.80 -18.38 1.19
CA THR A 129 -1.89 -17.94 0.14
C THR A 129 -1.88 -16.41 0.14
N ILE A 130 -0.71 -15.80 0.27
CA ILE A 130 -0.53 -14.36 0.48
C ILE A 130 0.12 -13.72 -0.74
N TYR A 131 -0.40 -12.55 -1.13
CA TYR A 131 0.18 -11.71 -2.17
C TYR A 131 0.47 -10.32 -1.57
N MET A 132 1.75 -9.98 -1.46
CA MET A 132 2.21 -8.66 -1.05
C MET A 132 2.29 -7.77 -2.28
N VAL A 133 1.40 -6.78 -2.36
CA VAL A 133 1.22 -5.92 -3.53
C VAL A 133 2.10 -4.69 -3.38
N THR A 134 3.31 -4.77 -3.92
CA THR A 134 4.31 -3.70 -3.85
C THR A 134 5.37 -3.85 -4.95
N PRO A 135 5.90 -2.74 -5.51
CA PRO A 135 7.09 -2.78 -6.35
C PRO A 135 8.39 -2.96 -5.56
N ASP A 136 8.37 -2.73 -4.24
CA ASP A 136 9.53 -2.72 -3.36
C ASP A 136 10.18 -4.11 -3.28
N LYS A 137 11.47 -4.17 -3.58
CA LYS A 137 12.25 -5.41 -3.59
C LYS A 137 12.60 -5.89 -2.19
N ASP A 138 12.55 -5.02 -1.18
CA ASP A 138 12.89 -5.39 0.19
C ASP A 138 11.89 -6.42 0.75
N PHE A 139 10.66 -6.46 0.24
CA PHE A 139 9.66 -7.49 0.55
C PHE A 139 10.04 -8.89 0.06
N SER A 140 11.05 -9.02 -0.82
CA SER A 140 11.55 -10.34 -1.26
C SER A 140 12.05 -11.19 -0.09
N GLN A 141 12.50 -10.57 1.00
CA GLN A 141 12.89 -11.27 2.23
C GLN A 141 11.76 -12.09 2.87
N LEU A 142 10.49 -11.76 2.54
CA LEU A 142 9.30 -12.41 3.10
C LEU A 142 8.74 -13.52 2.19
N VAL A 143 9.30 -13.73 1.00
CA VAL A 143 8.79 -14.71 0.03
C VAL A 143 8.96 -16.14 0.54
N THR A 144 7.93 -16.95 0.31
CA THR A 144 7.89 -18.38 0.65
C THR A 144 7.11 -19.14 -0.43
N PRO A 145 6.96 -20.48 -0.33
CA PRO A 145 6.04 -21.22 -1.21
C PRO A 145 4.56 -20.79 -1.11
N LYS A 146 4.18 -19.98 -0.11
CA LYS A 146 2.82 -19.48 0.10
C LYS A 146 2.70 -17.96 0.11
N THR A 147 3.81 -17.24 0.20
CA THR A 147 3.85 -15.77 0.24
C THR A 147 4.56 -15.25 -1.00
N PHE A 148 3.85 -14.51 -1.84
CA PHE A 148 4.30 -14.04 -3.13
C PHE A 148 4.41 -12.52 -3.16
N LEU A 149 5.38 -12.01 -3.93
CA LEU A 149 5.45 -10.61 -4.28
C LEU A 149 4.64 -10.39 -5.57
N PHE A 150 3.70 -9.45 -5.53
CA PHE A 150 2.80 -9.15 -6.64
C PHE A 150 2.96 -7.70 -7.06
N LYS A 151 3.27 -7.48 -8.34
CA LYS A 151 3.32 -6.14 -8.93
C LYS A 151 2.06 -5.95 -9.75
N PRO A 152 1.15 -5.05 -9.34
CA PRO A 152 -0.04 -4.74 -10.14
C PRO A 152 0.37 -4.00 -11.41
N GLY A 153 -0.34 -4.19 -12.53
CA GLY A 153 0.01 -3.58 -13.82
C GLY A 153 1.09 -4.34 -14.55
#